data_AF-A0A7C6YBY5-F1
#
_entry.id   AF-A0A7C6YBY5-F1
#
_cell.length_a   1.000
_cell.length_b   1.000
_cell.length_c   1.000
_cell.angle_alpha   90.00
_cell.angle_beta   90.00
_cell.angle_gamma   90.00
#
_symmetry.space_group_name_H-M   'P 1'
#
loop_
_entity.id
_entity.type
_entity.pdbx_description
1 polymer ?
#
loop_
_entity_poly.entity_id
_entity_poly.type
_entity_poly.pdbx_seq_one_letter_code
_entity_poly.pdbx_strand_id
1 'polypeptide(L)' 'MEKLVKCEYWKEYLGLNGWVMFCSAGAYAKVFSQDEAKKIGCTEQQRTTCLKIMEGNLGFGVVPEIEKVKECSPKSN' A
#
# COMPACT_ATOMS: atom_id res chain seq x y z
N MET A 1 -16.34 -0.81 -14.19
CA MET A 1 -14.88 -0.98 -14.30
C MET A 1 -14.40 -1.70 -13.06
N GLU A 2 -13.66 -2.78 -13.22
CA GLU A 2 -13.00 -3.44 -12.10
C GLU A 2 -11.85 -2.56 -11.59
N LYS A 3 -11.69 -2.41 -10.27
CA LYS A 3 -10.60 -1.62 -9.70
C LYS A 3 -9.28 -2.35 -9.91
N LEU A 4 -8.32 -1.68 -10.54
CA LEU A 4 -6.94 -2.16 -10.71
C LEU A 4 -6.23 -2.39 -9.37
N VAL A 5 -6.52 -1.54 -8.39
CA VAL A 5 -6.00 -1.66 -7.01
C VAL A 5 -7.15 -1.99 -6.06
N LYS A 6 -7.03 -3.12 -5.36
CA LYS A 6 -8.01 -3.66 -4.41
C LYS A 6 -7.57 -3.46 -2.95
N CYS A 7 -7.13 -2.24 -2.64
CA CYS A 7 -6.69 -1.82 -1.31
C CYS A 7 -7.58 -0.69 -0.79
N GLU A 8 -8.06 -0.77 0.45
CA GLU A 8 -8.96 0.24 1.05
C GLU A 8 -8.36 1.66 1.10
N TYR A 9 -7.02 1.73 1.15
CA TYR A 9 -6.28 2.98 1.23
C TYR A 9 -5.91 3.59 -0.11
N TRP A 10 -6.25 2.92 -1.21
CA TRP A 10 -6.11 3.47 -2.55
C TRP A 10 -7.17 4.54 -2.81
N LYS A 11 -6.74 5.72 -3.23
CA LYS A 11 -7.61 6.86 -3.52
C LYS A 11 -7.49 7.21 -4.99
N GLU A 12 -8.64 7.25 -5.65
CA GLU A 12 -8.81 7.70 -7.03
C GLU A 12 -9.92 8.74 -7.02
N TYR A 13 -9.65 9.94 -7.51
CA TYR A 13 -10.67 10.97 -7.67
C TYR A 13 -10.31 11.93 -8.81
N LEU A 14 -11.34 12.55 -9.38
CA LEU A 14 -11.18 13.57 -10.40
C LEU A 14 -11.04 14.94 -9.72
N GLY A 15 -9.85 15.53 -9.77
CA GLY A 15 -9.58 16.89 -9.33
C GLY A 15 -9.70 17.90 -10.47
N LEU A 16 -9.48 19.19 -10.15
CA LEU A 16 -9.49 20.27 -11.14
C LEU A 16 -8.47 20.07 -12.26
N ASN A 17 -7.34 19.41 -11.97
CA ASN A 17 -6.24 19.16 -12.89
C ASN A 17 -6.24 17.74 -13.47
N GLY A 18 -7.37 17.02 -13.38
CA GLY A 18 -7.50 15.65 -13.86
C GLY A 18 -7.46 14.62 -12.73
N TRP A 19 -7.21 13.36 -13.11
CA TRP A 19 -7.24 12.23 -12.18
C TRP A 19 -6.09 12.29 -11.18
N VAL A 20 -6.42 12.13 -9.90
CA VAL A 20 -5.47 11.97 -8.82
C VAL A 20 -5.59 10.55 -8.28
N MET A 21 -4.47 9.84 -8.25
CA MET A 21 -4.36 8.45 -7.83
C MET A 21 -3.21 8.30 -6.84
N PHE A 22 -3.48 7.90 -5.60
CA PHE A 22 -2.44 7.76 -4.59
C PHE A 22 -2.80 6.81 -3.43
N CYS A 23 -1.77 6.37 -2.70
CA CYS A 23 -1.90 5.58 -1.49
C CYS A 23 -1.97 6.48 -0.25
N SER A 24 -3.16 6.59 0.35
CA SER A 24 -3.35 7.41 1.55
C SER A 24 -2.63 6.84 2.79
N ALA A 25 -2.52 5.52 2.94
CA ALA A 25 -1.78 4.92 4.04
C ALA A 25 -0.28 5.26 3.99
N GLY A 26 0.33 5.22 2.79
CA GLY A 26 1.71 5.63 2.60
C GLY A 26 1.92 7.12 2.87
N ALA A 27 1.02 7.97 2.35
CA ALA A 27 1.07 9.42 2.57
C ALA A 27 0.98 9.82 4.06
N TYR A 28 0.26 9.03 4.87
CA TYR A 28 0.13 9.25 6.31
C TYR A 28 1.03 8.34 7.16
N ALA A 29 2.07 7.74 6.57
CA ALA A 29 3.05 6.88 7.25
C ALA A 29 2.42 5.80 8.15
N LYS A 30 1.32 5.20 7.70
CA LYS A 30 0.69 4.09 8.43
C LYS A 30 1.56 2.84 8.36
N VAL A 31 1.56 2.09 9.45
CA VAL A 31 2.17 0.77 9.57
C VAL A 31 1.08 -0.24 9.87
N PHE A 32 1.09 -1.38 9.20
CA PHE A 32 0.11 -2.46 9.42
C PHE A 32 0.80 -3.77 9.79
N SER A 33 0.11 -4.61 10.56
CA SER A 33 0.50 -6.01 10.69
C SER A 33 0.25 -6.77 9.37
N GLN A 34 0.88 -7.93 9.18
CA GLN A 34 0.64 -8.75 7.98
C GLN A 34 -0.82 -9.17 7.83
N ASP A 35 -1.49 -9.52 8.94
CA ASP A 35 -2.87 -9.98 8.92
C ASP A 35 -3.85 -8.85 8.65
N GLU A 36 -3.62 -7.68 9.24
CA GLU A 36 -4.40 -6.47 8.92
C GLU A 36 -4.24 -6.10 7.45
N ALA A 37 -3.00 -6.08 6.94
CA ALA A 37 -2.70 -5.75 5.56
C ALA A 37 -3.40 -6.70 4.57
N LYS A 38 -3.47 -8.01 4.87
CA LYS A 38 -4.24 -8.97 4.07
C LYS A 38 -5.73 -8.66 4.10
N LYS A 39 -6.29 -8.38 5.28
CA LYS A 39 -7.72 -8.11 5.48
C LYS A 39 -8.22 -6.89 4.69
N ILE A 40 -7.44 -5.80 4.68
CA ILE A 40 -7.77 -4.55 3.98
C ILE A 40 -7.32 -4.52 2.51
N GLY A 41 -6.78 -5.64 2.01
CA GLY A 41 -6.28 -5.76 0.63
C GLY A 41 -4.98 -4.99 0.35
N CYS A 42 -4.26 -4.54 1.38
CA CYS A 42 -2.95 -3.91 1.26
C CYS A 42 -1.81 -4.96 1.21
N THR A 43 -1.97 -6.00 0.38
CA THR A 43 -0.97 -7.07 0.21
C THR A 43 0.30 -6.54 -0.47
N GLU A 44 1.38 -7.33 -0.43
CA GLU A 44 2.64 -6.97 -1.11
C GLU A 44 2.44 -6.71 -2.61
N GLN A 45 1.67 -7.57 -3.28
CA GLN A 45 1.32 -7.40 -4.69
C GLN A 45 0.57 -6.07 -4.91
N GLN A 46 -0.40 -5.74 -4.05
CA GLN A 46 -1.18 -4.52 -4.17
C GLN A 46 -0.32 -3.28 -3.89
N ARG A 47 0.53 -3.29 -2.86
CA ARG A 47 1.47 -2.20 -2.58
C ARG A 47 2.45 -1.99 -3.73
N THR A 48 2.93 -3.06 -4.35
CA THR A 48 3.81 -2.96 -5.53
C THR A 48 3.10 -2.28 -6.70
N THR A 49 1.84 -2.62 -6.95
CA THR A 49 1.04 -1.97 -8.00
C THR A 49 0.76 -0.50 -7.67
N CYS A 50 0.38 -0.18 -6.42
CA CYS A 50 0.21 1.20 -5.96
C CYS A 50 1.47 2.04 -6.23
N LEU A 51 2.64 1.52 -5.85
CA LEU A 51 3.92 2.20 -6.00
C LEU A 51 4.19 2.52 -7.47
N LYS A 52 4.09 1.52 -8.35
CA LYS A 52 4.30 1.69 -9.80
C LYS A 52 3.36 2.73 -10.41
N ILE A 53 2.08 2.70 -10.05
CA ILE A 53 1.09 3.66 -10.56
C ILE A 53 1.44 5.07 -10.08
N MET A 54 1.82 5.23 -8.81
CA MET A 54 2.19 6.53 -8.27
C MET A 54 3.47 7.07 -8.88
N GLU A 55 4.52 6.27 -9.02
CA GLU A 55 5.76 6.67 -9.69
C GLU A 55 5.50 7.13 -11.13
N GLY A 56 4.66 6.40 -11.87
CA GLY A 56 4.30 6.75 -13.24
C GLY A 56 3.48 8.04 -13.38
N ASN A 57 2.59 8.34 -12.43
CA ASN A 57 1.70 9.49 -12.51
C ASN A 57 2.21 10.74 -11.77
N LEU A 58 2.98 10.56 -10.69
CA LEU A 58 3.40 11.62 -9.78
C LEU A 58 4.93 11.81 -9.76
N GLY A 59 5.70 10.91 -10.38
CA GLY A 59 7.17 10.94 -10.38
C GLY A 59 7.82 10.38 -9.11
N PHE A 60 7.03 10.01 -8.11
CA PHE A 60 7.48 9.35 -6.88
C PHE A 60 6.34 8.52 -6.28
N GLY A 61 6.66 7.65 -5.33
CA GLY A 61 5.63 6.94 -4.59
C GLY A 61 6.04 6.53 -3.18
N VAL A 62 5.04 6.39 -2.33
CA VAL A 62 5.13 5.94 -0.94
C VAL A 62 3.99 4.96 -0.65
N VAL A 63 4.29 3.87 0.02
CA VAL A 63 3.34 2.82 0.42
C VAL A 63 3.54 2.53 1.90
N PRO A 64 2.52 2.04 2.62
CA PRO A 64 2.63 1.77 4.05
C PRO A 64 3.66 0.66 4.32
N GLU A 65 4.33 0.77 5.46
CA GLU A 65 5.19 -0.29 5.96
C GLU A 65 4.36 -1.43 6.54
N ILE A 66 4.86 -2.66 6.42
CA ILE A 66 4.26 -3.82 7.07
C ILE A 66 5.22 -4.37 8.10
N GLU A 67 4.73 -4.56 9.31
CA GLU A 67 5.48 -5.19 10.37
C GLU A 67 5.90 -6.59 9.93
N LYS A 68 7.22 -6.84 9.92
CA LYS A 68 7.75 -8.18 9.75
C LYS A 68 7.50 -8.95 11.03
N VAL A 69 6.89 -10.13 10.92
CA VAL A 69 6.80 -11.04 12.07
C VAL A 69 8.24 -11.32 12.49
N LYS A 70 8.60 -10.98 13.74
CA LYS A 70 9.88 -11.42 14.30
C LYS A 70 9.81 -12.95 14.33
N GLU A 71 10.59 -13.61 13.48
CA GLU A 71 10.82 -15.04 13.61
C GLU A 71 11.34 -15.29 15.03
N CYS A 72 10.59 -16.05 15.84
CA CYS A 72 11.12 -16.63 17.06
C CYS A 72 12.26 -17.55 16.65
N SER A 73 13.50 -17.06 16.72
CA SER A 73 14.67 -17.91 16.61
C SER A 73 14.59 -18.95 17.74
N PRO A 74 14.62 -20.27 17.42
CA PRO A 74 14.69 -21.27 18.46
C PRO A 74 15.99 -21.04 19.23
N LYS A 75 15.89 -20.83 20.54
CA LYS A 75 17.07 -20.83 21.42
C LYS A 75 17.73 -22.20 21.26
N SER A 76 18.92 -22.23 20.69
CA SER A 76 19.83 -23.37 20.76
C SER A 76 20.03 -23.72 22.23
N ASN A 77 19.75 -24.98 22.57
CA ASN A 77 19.99 -25.59 23.88
C ASN A 77 21.46 -25.46 24.30
#